data_AF-A0A0P1EWT7-F1
#
_entry.id   AF-A0A0P1EWT7-F1
#
_cell.length_a   1.000
_cell.length_b   1.000
_cell.length_c   1.000
_cell.angle_alpha   90.00
_cell.angle_beta   90.00
_cell.angle_gamma   90.00
#
_symmetry.space_group_name_H-M   'P 1'
#
loop_
_entity.id
_entity.type
_entity.pdbx_description
1 polymer ?
#
loop_
_entity_poly.entity_id
_entity_poly.type
_entity_poly.pdbx_seq_one_letter_code
_entity_poly.pdbx_strand_id
1 'polypeptide(L)'
;MENLVEQVRHADGAAKAICQPMRASIDDLPERLRNDLTALGPLPMRTLTAFVDLGLSDAEIARYFDLPAASIAKLRAIWQLR
;
A
#
# COMPACT_ATOMS: atom_id res chain seq x y z
N MET A 1 -36.74 26.27 -17.83
CA MET A 1 -37.00 25.06 -17.02
C MET A 1 -35.91 24.07 -17.34
N GLU A 2 -35.27 23.54 -16.29
CA GLU A 2 -34.38 22.36 -16.27
C GLU A 2 -33.01 22.57 -16.95
N ASN A 3 -31.91 22.84 -16.24
CA ASN A 3 -31.23 22.10 -15.17
C ASN A 3 -30.76 20.71 -15.62
N LEU A 4 -29.50 20.59 -16.07
CA LEU A 4 -28.60 19.59 -15.51
C LEU A 4 -27.14 19.99 -15.71
N VAL A 5 -26.59 20.44 -14.59
CA VAL A 5 -25.18 20.72 -14.28
C VAL A 5 -24.20 19.65 -14.79
N GLU A 6 -23.17 20.17 -15.46
CA GLU A 6 -21.78 19.71 -15.54
C GLU A 6 -21.44 18.42 -14.77
N GLN A 7 -21.31 17.31 -15.50
CA GLN A 7 -20.59 16.13 -15.03
C GLN A 7 -19.11 16.23 -15.43
N VAL A 8 -18.35 16.99 -14.64
CA VAL A 8 -16.88 16.90 -14.61
C VAL A 8 -16.53 16.16 -13.33
N ARG A 9 -15.89 14.98 -13.47
CA ARG A 9 -14.86 14.39 -12.59
C ARG A 9 -14.61 12.91 -12.98
N HIS A 10 -14.20 12.68 -14.22
CA HIS A 10 -13.23 11.61 -14.45
C HIS A 10 -11.87 12.17 -14.08
N ALA A 11 -11.57 12.16 -12.78
CA ALA A 11 -10.19 12.28 -12.34
C ALA A 11 -9.54 10.91 -12.55
N ASP A 12 -9.24 10.61 -13.81
CA ASP A 12 -8.15 9.71 -14.19
C ASP A 12 -6.85 10.41 -13.76
N GLY A 13 -6.66 10.40 -12.44
CA GLY A 13 -5.52 11.00 -11.78
C GLY A 13 -4.38 10.04 -12.00
N ALA A 14 -3.65 10.28 -13.07
CA ALA A 14 -2.32 9.76 -13.30
C ALA A 14 -1.52 9.77 -11.98
N ALA A 15 -1.51 8.63 -11.29
CA ALA A 15 -0.48 8.29 -10.32
C ALA A 15 0.78 8.04 -11.15
N LYS A 16 1.30 9.13 -11.74
CA LYS A 16 2.57 9.17 -12.42
C LYS A 16 3.59 8.75 -11.38
N ALA A 17 3.97 7.49 -11.47
CA ALA A 17 4.92 6.81 -10.63
C ALA A 17 6.22 7.62 -10.61
N ILE A 18 6.40 8.42 -9.57
CA ILE A 18 7.68 9.01 -9.22
C ILE A 18 8.09 8.34 -7.91
N CYS A 19 8.66 7.14 -8.03
CA CYS A 19 9.71 6.59 -7.15
C CYS A 19 10.13 5.19 -7.64
N GLN A 20 11.32 5.12 -8.24
CA GLN A 20 12.10 3.89 -8.47
C GLN A 20 12.68 3.36 -7.13
N PRO A 21 13.35 2.18 -7.04
CA PRO A 21 13.48 1.06 -7.99
C PRO A 21 12.95 -0.29 -7.43
N MET A 22 12.85 -1.26 -8.33
CA MET A 22 12.34 -2.62 -8.17
C MET A 22 13.18 -3.53 -7.24
N ARG A 23 12.51 -4.55 -6.65
CA ARG A 23 13.10 -5.90 -6.52
C ARG A 23 12.09 -7.06 -6.55
N ALA A 24 10.81 -6.80 -6.24
CA ALA A 24 9.71 -7.66 -6.63
C ALA A 24 8.64 -6.76 -7.26
N SER A 25 8.23 -7.04 -8.50
CA SER A 25 7.01 -6.44 -9.04
C SER A 25 5.87 -6.86 -8.12
N ILE A 26 4.92 -5.98 -7.82
CA ILE A 26 3.74 -6.35 -7.02
C ILE A 26 3.04 -7.57 -7.64
N ASP A 27 3.13 -7.73 -8.96
CA ASP A 27 2.65 -8.88 -9.73
C ASP A 27 3.28 -10.23 -9.34
N ASP A 28 4.53 -10.25 -8.85
CA ASP A 28 5.23 -11.47 -8.41
C ASP A 28 4.81 -11.91 -6.99
N LEU A 29 3.96 -11.13 -6.31
CA LEU A 29 3.49 -11.48 -4.98
C LEU A 29 2.33 -12.48 -5.05
N PRO A 30 2.25 -13.43 -4.09
CA PRO A 30 1.08 -14.28 -3.92
C PRO A 30 -0.18 -13.43 -3.86
N GLU A 31 -1.26 -13.87 -4.50
CA GLU A 31 -2.52 -13.11 -4.61
C GLU A 31 -3.03 -12.62 -3.24
N ARG A 32 -2.91 -13.46 -2.21
CA ARG A 32 -3.26 -13.10 -0.83
C ARG A 32 -2.49 -11.88 -0.32
N LEU A 33 -1.20 -11.79 -0.65
CA LEU A 33 -0.34 -10.70 -0.23
C LEU A 33 -0.63 -9.41 -1.05
N ARG A 34 -1.06 -9.55 -2.30
CA ARG A 34 -1.55 -8.41 -3.10
C ARG A 34 -2.83 -7.80 -2.52
N ASN A 35 -3.74 -8.62 -2.01
CA ASN A 35 -4.93 -8.11 -1.32
C ASN A 35 -4.54 -7.35 -0.05
N ASP A 36 -3.59 -7.88 0.74
CA ASP A 36 -3.08 -7.22 1.95
C ASP A 36 -2.41 -5.85 1.64
N LEU A 37 -1.79 -5.69 0.45
CA LEU A 37 -1.21 -4.40 0.04
C LEU A 37 -2.26 -3.30 -0.11
N THR A 38 -3.49 -3.63 -0.51
CA THR A 38 -4.54 -2.62 -0.67
C THR A 38 -4.96 -2.00 0.66
N ALA A 39 -4.87 -2.77 1.76
CA ALA A 39 -5.16 -2.27 3.11
C ALA A 39 -4.10 -1.27 3.61
N LEU A 40 -2.85 -1.36 3.14
CA LEU A 40 -1.77 -0.42 3.44
C LEU A 40 -1.89 0.91 2.66
N GLY A 41 -2.87 1.02 1.77
CA GLY A 41 -3.18 2.21 1.00
C GLY A 41 -2.40 2.30 -0.33
N PRO A 42 -2.45 3.47 -0.99
CA PRO A 42 -1.93 3.64 -2.35
C PRO A 42 -0.40 3.56 -2.46
N LEU A 43 0.31 3.70 -1.34
CA LEU A 43 1.78 3.67 -1.28
C LEU A 43 2.25 2.70 -0.19
N PRO A 44 1.97 1.38 -0.34
CA PRO A 44 2.04 0.42 0.75
C PRO A 44 3.46 0.28 1.33
N MET A 45 4.50 0.39 0.50
CA MET A 45 5.89 0.39 0.95
C MET A 45 6.23 1.62 1.80
N ARG A 46 5.80 2.83 1.39
CA ARG A 46 6.07 4.05 2.15
C ARG A 46 5.31 4.06 3.46
N THR A 47 4.05 3.63 3.44
CA THR A 47 3.26 3.42 4.64
C THR A 47 4.01 2.50 5.60
N LEU A 48 4.40 1.30 5.13
CA LEU A 48 5.07 0.34 5.99
C LEU A 48 6.43 0.85 6.52
N THR A 49 7.19 1.55 5.68
CA THR A 49 8.47 2.18 6.09
C THR A 49 8.23 3.20 7.20
N ALA A 50 7.23 4.08 7.07
CA ALA A 50 6.94 5.08 8.09
C ALA A 50 6.57 4.46 9.44
N PHE A 51 5.79 3.38 9.44
CA PHE A 51 5.43 2.69 10.69
C PHE A 51 6.64 1.99 11.33
N VAL A 52 7.53 1.41 10.52
CA VAL A 52 8.78 0.82 10.99
C VAL A 52 9.72 1.90 11.55
N ASP A 53 9.84 3.06 10.89
CA ASP A 53 10.65 4.19 11.35
C ASP A 53 10.14 4.78 12.68
N LEU A 54 8.82 4.69 12.92
CA LEU A 54 8.20 5.05 14.20
C LEU A 54 8.44 3.99 15.30
N GLY A 55 9.12 2.89 14.98
CA GLY A 55 9.48 1.83 15.92
C GLY A 55 8.37 0.83 16.23
N LEU A 56 7.31 0.77 15.41
CA LEU A 56 6.23 -0.19 15.63
C LEU A 56 6.66 -1.60 15.22
N SER A 57 6.28 -2.58 16.02
CA SER A 57 6.45 -4.00 15.72
C SER A 57 5.45 -4.49 14.67
N ASP A 58 5.79 -5.59 14.00
CA ASP A 58 4.91 -6.22 13.00
C ASP A 58 3.50 -6.51 13.53
N ALA A 59 3.38 -6.85 14.82
CA ALA A 59 2.11 -7.11 15.49
C ALA A 59 1.27 -5.85 15.68
N GLU A 60 1.91 -4.72 16.01
CA GLU A 60 1.24 -3.43 16.17
C GLU A 60 0.76 -2.89 14.81
N ILE A 61 1.60 -3.00 13.79
CA ILE A 61 1.28 -2.63 12.41
C ILE A 61 0.13 -3.50 11.89
N ALA A 62 0.22 -4.83 12.08
CA ALA A 62 -0.84 -5.77 11.73
C ALA A 62 -2.17 -5.42 12.38
N ARG A 63 -2.16 -5.11 13.68
CA ARG A 63 -3.36 -4.69 14.41
C ARG A 63 -3.94 -3.39 13.86
N TYR A 64 -3.09 -2.45 13.43
CA TYR A 64 -3.55 -1.17 12.88
C TYR A 64 -4.27 -1.35 11.54
N PHE A 65 -3.75 -2.21 10.66
CA PHE A 65 -4.31 -2.43 9.31
C PHE A 65 -5.30 -3.60 9.23
N ASP A 66 -5.59 -4.26 10.36
CA ASP A 66 -6.38 -5.51 10.42
C ASP A 66 -5.83 -6.60 9.49
N LEU A 67 -4.50 -6.76 9.50
CA LEU A 67 -3.77 -7.73 8.66
C LEU A 67 -3.09 -8.81 9.51
N PRO A 68 -2.77 -9.98 8.94
CA PRO A 68 -1.92 -10.95 9.61
C PRO A 68 -0.51 -10.40 9.83
N ALA A 69 0.04 -10.54 11.05
CA ALA A 69 1.43 -10.17 11.35
C ALA A 69 2.45 -10.88 10.43
N ALA A 70 2.14 -12.11 10.00
CA ALA A 70 2.95 -12.84 9.03
C ALA A 70 3.00 -12.16 7.65
N SER A 71 1.93 -11.47 7.23
CA SER A 71 1.92 -10.70 5.99
C SER A 71 2.81 -9.47 6.11
N ILE A 72 2.73 -8.75 7.23
CA ILE A 72 3.62 -7.61 7.52
C ILE A 72 5.09 -8.04 7.54
N ALA A 73 5.42 -9.13 8.25
CA ALA A 73 6.77 -9.66 8.29
C ALA A 73 7.32 -10.04 6.91
N LYS A 74 6.48 -10.67 6.06
CA LYS A 74 6.86 -10.99 4.66
C LYS A 74 7.10 -9.74 3.83
N LEU A 75 6.22 -8.74 3.92
CA LEU A 75 6.38 -7.47 3.20
C LEU A 75 7.66 -6.73 3.64
N ARG A 76 7.94 -6.68 4.94
CA ARG A 76 9.19 -6.13 5.47
C ARG A 76 10.41 -6.89 4.96
N ALA A 77 10.36 -8.21 4.90
CA ALA A 77 11.45 -9.03 4.36
C ALA A 77 11.68 -8.80 2.86
N ILE A 78 10.60 -8.69 2.07
CA ILE A 78 10.67 -8.42 0.62
C ILE A 78 11.28 -7.04 0.35
N TRP A 79 10.88 -6.03 1.13
CA TRP A 79 11.36 -4.66 0.99
C TRP A 79 12.61 -4.33 1.83
N GLN A 80 13.15 -5.32 2.55
CA GLN A 80 14.36 -5.18 3.38
C GLN A 80 14.27 -4.04 4.41
N LEU A 81 13.10 -3.88 5.03
CA LEU A 81 12.87 -2.91 6.11
C LEU A 81 13.49 -3.45 7.41
N ARG A 82 14.36 -2.67 8.07
CA ARG A 82 15.06 -3.08 9.31
C ARG A 82 14.20 -2.91 10.53
#